data_AF-A0AAV1L6T2-F1
#
_entry.id   AF-A0AAV1L6T2-F1
#
_cell.length_a   1.000
_cell.length_b   1.000
_cell.length_c   1.000
_cell.angle_alpha   90.00
_cell.angle_beta   90.00
_cell.angle_gamma   90.00
#
_symmetry.space_group_name_H-M   'P 1'
#
loop_
_entity.id
_entity.type
_entity.pdbx_description
1 polymer ?
#
loop_
_entity_poly.entity_id
_entity_poly.type
_entity_poly.pdbx_seq_one_letter_code
_entity_poly.pdbx_strand_id
1 'polypeptide(L)'
;MFQIFIHKELKDLYKYVPQEMMPKEYGGQCGTMEELQDQWTQKLIDYREWFQSQESVKANESLRPGKPTNYDELFGIDGSFRQLAID
;
A
#
# COMPACT_ATOMS: atom_id res chain seq x y z
N MET A 1 -13.54 -1.06 -11.11
CA MET A 1 -14.14 -1.33 -9.78
C MET A 1 -13.24 -0.62 -8.77
N PHE A 2 -13.76 0.36 -8.04
CA PHE A 2 -12.96 1.15 -7.10
C PHE A 2 -12.69 0.33 -5.83
N GLN A 3 -11.42 0.13 -5.50
CA GLN A 3 -10.95 -0.75 -4.42
C GLN A 3 -10.74 0.01 -3.10
N ILE A 4 -11.48 1.10 -2.90
CA ILE A 4 -11.39 1.98 -1.74
C ILE A 4 -12.76 2.01 -1.09
N PHE A 5 -12.84 1.53 0.15
CA PHE A 5 -14.04 1.57 0.98
C PHE A 5 -13.86 2.60 2.09
N ILE A 6 -14.78 3.56 2.18
CA ILE A 6 -14.78 4.59 3.22
C ILE A 6 -15.88 4.23 4.22
N HIS A 7 -15.48 3.94 5.45
CA HIS A 7 -16.39 3.60 6.54
C HIS A 7 -16.61 4.82 7.44
N LYS A 8 -17.87 5.14 7.77
CA LYS A 8 -18.20 6.23 8.70
C LYS A 8 -18.11 5.78 10.16
N GLU A 9 -18.44 4.52 10.43
CA GLU A 9 -18.42 3.93 11.77
C GLU A 9 -17.56 2.66 11.78
N LEU A 10 -16.92 2.40 12.92
CA LEU A 10 -16.08 1.21 13.14
C LEU A 10 -16.86 -0.11 12.99
N LYS A 11 -18.16 -0.11 13.28
CA LYS A 11 -19.02 -1.30 13.14
C LYS A 11 -19.13 -1.78 11.70
N ASP A 12 -19.05 -0.87 10.73
CA ASP A 12 -19.08 -1.23 9.31
C ASP A 12 -17.79 -1.90 8.85
N LEU A 13 -16.66 -1.61 9.51
CA LEU A 13 -15.38 -2.25 9.25
C LEU A 13 -15.40 -3.73 9.66
N TYR A 14 -16.12 -4.08 10.73
CA TYR A 14 -16.21 -5.48 11.21
C TYR A 14 -16.86 -6.45 10.22
N LYS A 15 -17.57 -5.94 9.21
CA LYS A 15 -18.13 -6.75 8.11
C LYS A 15 -17.04 -7.28 7.16
N TYR A 16 -15.88 -6.62 7.15
CA TYR A 16 -14.76 -6.92 6.24
C TYR A 16 -13.55 -7.49 6.98
N VAL A 17 -13.33 -7.06 8.23
CA VAL A 17 -12.21 -7.53 9.08
C VAL A 17 -12.77 -8.03 10.40
N PRO A 18 -12.48 -9.27 10.84
CA PRO A 18 -12.94 -9.79 12.12
C PRO A 18 -12.51 -8.91 13.29
N GLN A 19 -13.45 -8.60 14.20
CA GLN A 19 -13.19 -7.74 15.35
C GLN A 19 -12.08 -8.30 16.26
N GLU A 20 -12.01 -9.62 16.42
CA GLU A 20 -10.98 -10.28 17.24
C GLU A 20 -9.55 -10.03 16.77
N MET A 21 -9.34 -9.81 15.48
CA MET A 21 -8.04 -9.51 14.88
C MET A 21 -7.64 -8.04 15.00
N MET A 22 -8.53 -7.19 15.53
CA MET A 22 -8.25 -5.77 15.70
C MET A 22 -7.51 -5.48 17.02
N PRO A 23 -6.77 -4.36 17.10
CA PRO A 23 -6.24 -3.86 18.35
C PRO A 23 -7.35 -3.55 19.36
N LYS A 24 -7.00 -3.54 20.65
CA LYS A 24 -7.92 -3.22 21.75
C LYS A 24 -8.57 -1.84 21.61
N GLU A 25 -7.85 -0.86 21.08
CA GLU A 25 -8.33 0.52 20.84
C GLU A 25 -9.49 0.58 19.84
N TYR A 26 -9.58 -0.42 18.97
CA TYR A 26 -10.69 -0.60 18.02
C TYR A 26 -11.69 -1.67 18.50
N GLY A 27 -11.67 -2.04 19.77
CA GLY A 27 -12.58 -3.02 20.36
C GLY A 27 -12.26 -4.48 20.03
N GLY A 28 -11.05 -4.78 19.55
CA GLY A 28 -10.58 -6.14 19.30
C GLY A 28 -9.80 -6.78 20.44
N GLN A 29 -9.22 -7.95 20.19
CA GLN A 29 -8.49 -8.75 21.18
C GLN A 29 -7.02 -9.00 20.81
N CYS A 30 -6.53 -8.41 19.70
CA CYS A 30 -5.20 -8.68 19.14
C CYS A 30 -4.04 -7.96 19.84
N GLY A 31 -4.20 -7.59 21.11
CA GLY A 31 -3.23 -6.74 21.85
C GLY A 31 -3.49 -5.24 21.67
N THR A 32 -2.63 -4.43 22.27
CA THR A 32 -2.67 -2.96 22.11
C THR A 32 -2.01 -2.56 20.80
N MET A 33 -2.32 -1.35 20.32
CA MET A 33 -1.66 -0.77 19.16
C MET A 33 -0.13 -0.69 19.34
N GLU A 34 0.33 -0.36 20.56
CA GLU A 34 1.76 -0.27 20.89
C GLU A 34 2.46 -1.63 20.77
N GLU A 35 1.88 -2.69 21.34
CA GLU A 35 2.40 -4.05 21.24
C GLU A 35 2.52 -4.51 19.78
N LEU A 36 1.52 -4.20 18.96
CA LEU A 36 1.53 -4.53 17.53
C LEU A 36 2.60 -3.73 16.78
N GLN A 37 2.77 -2.44 17.10
CA GLN A 37 3.80 -1.61 16.49
C GLN A 37 5.20 -2.14 16.81
N ASP A 38 5.46 -2.52 18.06
CA ASP A 38 6.75 -3.08 18.47
C ASP A 38 7.03 -4.42 17.78
N GLN A 39 6.02 -5.30 17.71
CA GLN A 39 6.13 -6.58 16.98
C GLN A 39 6.47 -6.38 15.50
N TRP A 40 5.80 -5.46 14.83
CA TRP A 40 6.07 -5.15 13.43
C TRP A 40 7.45 -4.52 13.24
N THR A 41 7.86 -3.64 14.15
CA THR A 41 9.19 -3.04 14.13
C THR A 41 10.28 -4.10 14.26
N GLN A 42 10.13 -5.02 15.22
CA GLN A 42 11.08 -6.12 15.40
C GLN A 42 11.13 -7.00 14.14
N LYS A 43 9.97 -7.34 13.56
CA LYS A 43 9.92 -8.11 12.33
C LYS A 43 10.64 -7.41 11.17
N LEU A 44 10.52 -6.09 11.04
CA LEU A 44 11.27 -5.35 10.02
C LEU A 44 12.79 -5.41 10.25
N ILE A 45 13.23 -5.35 11.51
CA ILE A 45 14.64 -5.50 11.90
C ILE A 45 15.14 -6.91 11.55
N ASP A 46 14.37 -7.94 11.86
CA ASP A 46 14.74 -9.33 11.57
C ASP A 46 14.88 -9.60 10.06
N TYR A 47 14.07 -8.92 9.24
CA TYR A 47 14.13 -9.00 7.78
C TYR A 47 15.18 -8.08 7.15
N ARG A 48 16.00 -7.37 7.94
CA ARG A 48 17.01 -6.43 7.44
C ARG A 48 17.94 -7.07 6.40
N GLU A 49 18.43 -8.28 6.67
CA GLU A 49 19.32 -8.99 5.75
C GLU A 49 18.61 -9.34 4.43
N TRP A 50 17.34 -9.75 4.51
CA TRP A 50 16.51 -9.98 3.34
C TRP A 50 16.38 -8.70 2.51
N PHE A 51 16.04 -7.57 3.14
CA PHE A 51 15.95 -6.27 2.45
C PHE A 51 17.27 -5.83 1.81
N GLN A 52 18.40 -6.03 2.49
CA GLN A 52 19.73 -5.76 1.92
C GLN A 52 20.02 -6.62 0.70
N SER A 53 19.64 -7.90 0.74
CA SER A 53 19.81 -8.80 -0.41
C SER A 53 18.96 -8.40 -1.63
N GLN A 54 17.80 -7.75 -1.42
CA GLN A 54 16.94 -7.30 -2.52
C GLN A 54 17.59 -6.21 -3.39
N GLU A 55 18.57 -5.46 -2.87
CA GLU A 55 19.28 -4.46 -3.68
C GLU A 55 19.97 -5.10 -4.90
N SER A 56 20.43 -6.34 -4.75
CA SER A 56 21.06 -7.11 -5.82
C SER A 56 20.05 -7.68 -6.83
N VAL A 57 18.78 -7.77 -6.45
CA VAL A 57 17.69 -8.29 -7.29
C VAL A 57 17.19 -7.16 -8.18
N LYS A 58 17.92 -6.91 -9.27
CA LYS A 58 17.54 -5.93 -10.29
C LYS A 58 16.98 -6.62 -11.52
N ALA A 59 15.91 -6.06 -12.07
CA ALA A 59 15.41 -6.50 -13.37
C ALA A 59 16.43 -6.16 -14.45
N ASN A 60 16.77 -7.14 -15.28
CA ASN A 60 17.53 -6.88 -16.49
C ASN A 60 16.58 -6.30 -17.54
N GLU A 61 16.55 -4.97 -17.65
CA GLU A 61 15.68 -4.23 -18.59
C GLU A 61 15.91 -4.62 -20.05
N SER A 62 17.08 -5.17 -20.42
CA SER A 62 17.32 -5.67 -21.79
C SER A 62 16.52 -6.92 -22.13
N LEU A 63 16.02 -7.65 -21.14
CA LEU A 63 15.18 -8.85 -21.34
C LEU A 63 13.69 -8.54 -21.23
N ARG A 64 13.31 -7.28 -20.98
CA ARG A 64 11.92 -6.88 -20.83
C ARG A 64 11.21 -6.90 -22.18
N PRO A 65 10.22 -7.78 -22.39
CA PRO A 65 9.47 -7.80 -23.64
C PRO A 65 8.53 -6.58 -23.71
N GLY A 66 8.72 -5.72 -24.72
CA GLY A 66 7.90 -4.53 -24.95
C GLY A 66 8.71 -3.33 -25.43
N LYS A 67 8.04 -2.26 -25.86
CA LYS A 67 8.70 -0.96 -26.09
C LYS A 67 9.19 -0.40 -24.74
N PRO A 68 10.34 0.29 -24.67
CA PRO A 68 10.74 1.01 -23.47
C PRO A 68 9.59 1.92 -23.04
N THR A 69 9.14 1.77 -21.80
CA THR A 69 8.08 2.62 -21.26
C THR A 69 8.61 4.06 -21.23
N ASN A 70 8.14 4.90 -22.15
CA ASN A 70 8.41 6.32 -22.07
C ASN A 70 7.61 6.87 -20.89
N TYR A 71 8.23 7.73 -20.08
CA TYR A 71 7.58 8.35 -18.92
C TYR A 71 6.24 9.03 -19.28
N ASP A 72 6.13 9.56 -20.52
CA ASP A 72 4.90 10.12 -21.09
C ASP A 72 3.74 9.11 -21.22
N GLU A 73 4.03 7.85 -21.54
CA GLU A 73 3.01 6.80 -21.65
C GLU A 73 2.59 6.24 -20.27
N LEU A 74 3.48 6.29 -19.27
CA LEU A 74 3.27 5.68 -17.95
C LEU A 74 2.36 6.50 -17.03
N PHE A 75 2.44 7.83 -17.10
CA PHE A 75 1.65 8.75 -16.26
C PHE A 75 0.43 9.32 -16.97
N GLY A 76 0.17 8.93 -18.22
CA GLY A 76 -1.04 9.33 -18.93
C GLY A 76 -1.17 10.84 -19.08
N ILE A 77 -0.09 11.53 -19.47
CA ILE A 77 -0.18 12.95 -19.87
C ILE A 77 -0.84 13.08 -21.27
N ASP A 78 -1.35 11.99 -21.85
CA ASP A 78 -2.30 12.06 -22.98
C ASP A 78 -3.75 12.22 -22.49
N GLY A 79 -3.94 13.01 -21.42
CA GLY A 79 -5.23 13.54 -21.02
C GLY A 79 -5.43 14.90 -21.69
N SER A 80 -6.47 15.03 -22.50
CA SER A 80 -6.98 16.31 -23.01
C SER A 80 -7.27 17.26 -21.84
N PHE A 81 -6.25 18.00 -21.40
CA PHE A 81 -6.42 19.10 -20.45
C PHE A 81 -7.14 20.21 -21.20
N ARG A 82 -8.48 20.18 -21.18
CA ARG A 82 -9.30 21.28 -21.66
C ARG A 82 -9.08 22.44 -20.71
N GLN A 83 -8.49 23.52 -21.22
CA GLN A 83 -8.33 24.79 -20.50
C GLN A 83 -9.58 25.12 -19.68
N LEU A 84 -9.41 25.28 -18.36
CA LEU A 84 -10.39 25.91 -17.50
C LEU A 84 -10.27 27.42 -17.69
N ALA A 85 -11.24 28.02 -18.39
CA ALA A 85 -11.44 29.46 -18.34
C ALA A 85 -12.15 29.79 -17.02
N ILE A 86 -11.50 30.61 -16.20
CA ILE A 86 -12.08 31.19 -14.98
C ILE A 86 -12.46 32.62 -15.34
N ASP A 87 -13.72 32.99 -15.11
CA ASP A 87 -14.18 34.39 -15.05
C ASP A 87 -13.91 34.94 -13.64
#